data_AF-A0A4Q3C4I3-F1
#
_entry.id   AF-A0A4Q3C4I3-F1
#
_cell.length_a   1.000
_cell.length_b   1.000
_cell.length_c   1.000
_cell.angle_alpha   90.00
_cell.angle_beta   90.00
_cell.angle_gamma   90.00
#
_symmetry.space_group_name_H-M   'P 1'
#
loop_
_entity.id
_entity.type
_entity.pdbx_description
1 polymer ?
#
loop_
_entity_poly.entity_id
_entity_poly.type
_entity_poly.pdbx_seq_one_letter_code
_entity_poly.pdbx_strand_id
1 'polypeptide(L)'
;MSEAKRLAALKALDYVEDGMIVGVGTGSTVAYFIDALASWKDQIAGAVSSSEQSTARLKSHGIDVIDLNAAGPLSLYVDGADECD
;
A
#
# COMPACT_ATOMS: atom_id res chain seq x y z
N MET A 1 -8.34 -13.53 13.29
CA MET A 1 -8.26 -12.11 12.88
C MET A 1 -7.20 -11.88 11.81
N SER A 2 -6.01 -12.50 11.88
CA SER A 2 -4.96 -12.36 10.86
C SER A 2 -5.41 -12.77 9.45
N GLU A 3 -6.16 -13.87 9.31
CA GLU A 3 -6.60 -14.33 7.99
C GLU A 3 -7.58 -13.37 7.31
N ALA A 4 -8.54 -12.80 8.04
CA ALA A 4 -9.46 -11.81 7.48
C ALA A 4 -8.70 -10.56 6.99
N LYS A 5 -7.70 -10.09 7.77
CA LYS A 5 -6.84 -8.98 7.37
C LYS A 5 -6.03 -9.31 6.12
N ARG A 6 -5.47 -10.51 6.03
CA ARG A 6 -4.72 -11.00 4.87
C ARG A 6 -5.62 -11.07 3.63
N LEU A 7 -6.82 -11.63 3.74
CA LEU A 7 -7.76 -11.74 2.63
C LEU A 7 -8.24 -10.36 2.15
N ALA A 8 -8.53 -9.44 3.07
CA ALA A 8 -8.89 -8.07 2.71
C ALA A 8 -7.76 -7.35 1.96
N ALA A 9 -6.52 -7.49 2.45
CA ALA A 9 -5.34 -6.94 1.79
C ALA A 9 -5.13 -7.53 0.38
N LEU A 10 -5.27 -8.85 0.22
CA LEU A 10 -5.17 -9.48 -1.10
C LEU A 10 -6.27 -8.99 -2.04
N LYS A 11 -7.49 -8.79 -1.54
CA LYS A 11 -8.59 -8.29 -2.36
C LYS A 11 -8.37 -6.84 -2.81
N ALA A 12 -7.73 -6.02 -1.98
CA ALA A 12 -7.37 -4.65 -2.35
C ALA A 12 -6.36 -4.59 -3.50
N LEU A 13 -5.54 -5.64 -3.69
CA LEU A 13 -4.57 -5.71 -4.78
C LEU A 13 -5.25 -5.76 -6.17
N ASP A 14 -6.49 -6.27 -6.25
CA ASP A 14 -7.27 -6.31 -7.50
C ASP A 14 -7.59 -4.92 -8.08
N TYR A 15 -7.39 -3.85 -7.29
CA TYR A 15 -7.62 -2.47 -7.69
C TYR A 15 -6.33 -1.75 -8.11
N VAL A 16 -5.17 -2.41 -7.99
CA VAL A 16 -3.89 -1.87 -8.43
C VAL A 16 -3.73 -2.14 -9.92
N GLU A 17 -3.40 -1.10 -10.68
CA GLU A 17 -3.15 -1.17 -12.11
C GLU A 17 -1.70 -0.79 -12.44
N ASP A 18 -1.22 -1.23 -13.61
CA ASP A 18 0.12 -0.96 -14.10
C ASP A 18 0.40 0.56 -14.16
N GLY A 19 1.57 0.95 -13.68
CA GLY A 19 2.07 2.32 -13.67
C GLY A 19 1.48 3.20 -12.57
N MET A 20 0.60 2.69 -11.71
CA MET A 20 0.05 3.48 -10.61
C MET A 20 1.11 3.89 -9.59
N ILE A 21 0.94 5.10 -9.02
CA ILE A 21 1.51 5.45 -7.73
C ILE A 21 0.43 5.15 -6.68
N VAL A 22 0.72 4.22 -5.78
CA VAL A 22 -0.26 3.73 -4.79
C VAL A 22 -0.09 4.44 -3.46
N GLY A 23 -1.16 5.05 -2.96
CA GLY A 23 -1.20 5.57 -1.61
C GLY A 23 -1.37 4.46 -0.56
N VAL A 24 -0.55 4.47 0.49
CA VAL A 24 -0.45 3.38 1.47
C VAL A 24 -0.65 3.92 2.89
N GLY A 25 -1.66 3.34 3.55
CA GLY A 25 -2.04 3.57 4.92
C GLY A 25 -1.07 3.02 5.97
N THR A 26 -1.58 2.81 7.18
CA THR A 26 -0.80 2.31 8.32
C THR A 26 -1.54 1.21 9.09
N GLY A 27 -0.79 0.35 9.77
CA GLY A 27 -1.33 -0.62 10.72
C GLY A 27 -1.32 -2.06 10.23
N SER A 28 -1.81 -2.96 11.09
CA SER A 28 -1.65 -4.41 10.92
C SER A 28 -2.37 -5.03 9.72
N THR A 29 -3.40 -4.38 9.16
CA THR A 29 -4.04 -4.83 7.91
C THR A 29 -3.23 -4.36 6.71
N VAL A 30 -2.82 -3.09 6.69
CA VAL A 30 -1.98 -2.50 5.62
C VAL A 30 -0.63 -3.19 5.52
N ALA A 31 -0.08 -3.68 6.64
CA ALA A 31 1.08 -4.56 6.67
C ALA A 31 0.99 -5.74 5.68
N TYR A 32 -0.16 -6.43 5.62
CA TYR A 32 -0.37 -7.52 4.67
C TYR A 32 -0.51 -7.00 3.23
N PHE A 33 -1.09 -5.81 3.05
CA PHE A 33 -1.21 -5.19 1.73
C PHE A 33 0.17 -4.83 1.16
N ILE A 34 1.06 -4.24 1.98
CA ILE A 34 2.44 -3.94 1.58
C ILE A 34 3.18 -5.23 1.17
N ASP A 35 3.03 -6.31 1.93
CA ASP A 35 3.66 -7.59 1.58
C ASP A 35 3.11 -8.18 0.27
N ALA A 36 1.81 -8.01 0.01
CA ALA A 36 1.21 -8.43 -1.25
C ALA A 36 1.67 -7.55 -2.43
N LEU A 37 1.71 -6.22 -2.22
CA LEU A 37 2.16 -5.23 -3.19
C LEU A 37 3.61 -5.45 -3.62
N ALA A 38 4.45 -6.05 -2.77
CA ALA A 38 5.82 -6.43 -3.11
C ALA A 38 5.89 -7.35 -4.36
N SER A 39 4.86 -8.18 -4.61
CA SER A 39 4.78 -9.01 -5.82
C SER A 39 4.46 -8.22 -7.10
N TRP A 40 4.04 -6.96 -6.95
CA TRP A 40 3.69 -6.01 -8.02
C TRP A 40 4.69 -4.85 -8.14
N LYS A 41 5.79 -4.87 -7.37
CA LYS A 41 6.73 -3.74 -7.27
C LYS A 41 7.27 -3.25 -8.63
N ASP A 42 7.40 -4.15 -9.61
CA ASP A 42 7.94 -3.84 -10.94
C ASP A 42 6.85 -3.33 -11.90
N GLN A 43 5.58 -3.41 -11.52
CA GLN A 43 4.42 -2.97 -12.30
C GLN A 43 3.90 -1.60 -11.83
N ILE A 44 4.11 -1.24 -10.56
CA ILE A 44 3.76 0.08 -10.04
C ILE A 44 4.89 1.10 -10.23
N ALA A 45 4.54 2.37 -10.35
CA ALA A 45 5.53 3.46 -10.44
C ALA A 45 6.14 3.81 -9.07
N GLY A 46 5.46 3.46 -7.98
CA GLY A 46 5.92 3.66 -6.61
C GLY A 46 4.77 3.72 -5.62
N ALA A 47 5.07 4.10 -4.39
CA ALA A 47 4.07 4.28 -3.34
C ALA A 47 4.26 5.59 -2.58
N VAL A 48 3.15 6.18 -2.12
CA VAL A 48 3.17 7.27 -1.13
C VAL A 48 2.75 6.70 0.21
N SER A 49 3.52 6.96 1.25
CA SER A 49 3.29 6.37 2.58
C SER A 49 2.72 7.39 3.57
N SER A 50 1.78 6.95 4.40
CA SER A 50 1.20 7.75 5.50
C SER A 50 2.01 7.72 6.81
N SER A 51 3.01 6.85 6.95
CA SER A 51 3.85 6.78 8.16
C SER A 51 5.25 6.25 7.90
N GLU A 52 6.19 6.56 8.81
CA GLU A 52 7.56 6.03 8.78
C GLU A 52 7.61 4.51 8.87
N GLN A 53 6.66 3.89 9.58
CA GLN A 53 6.57 2.44 9.68
C GLN A 53 6.23 1.81 8.32
N SER A 54 5.22 2.34 7.62
CA SER A 54 4.85 1.89 6.29
C SER A 54 5.97 2.16 5.27
N THR A 55 6.63 3.32 5.38
CA THR A 55 7.80 3.69 4.57
C THR A 55 8.94 2.67 4.72
N ALA A 56 9.30 2.32 5.96
CA ALA A 56 10.36 1.36 6.23
C ALA A 56 10.03 -0.02 5.63
N ARG A 57 8.77 -0.46 5.73
CA ARG A 57 8.33 -1.74 5.18
C ARG A 57 8.32 -1.75 3.65
N LEU A 58 7.78 -0.72 3.01
CA LEU A 58 7.80 -0.55 1.55
C LEU A 58 9.24 -0.63 1.02
N LYS A 59 10.15 0.15 1.63
CA LYS A 59 11.57 0.14 1.27
C LYS A 59 12.24 -1.22 1.49
N SER A 60 11.86 -1.95 2.54
CA SER A 60 12.40 -3.29 2.79
C SER A 60 12.05 -4.31 1.69
N HIS A 61 10.94 -4.10 0.99
CA HIS A 61 10.53 -4.88 -0.19
C HIS A 61 11.07 -4.33 -1.51
N GLY A 62 11.82 -3.21 -1.47
CA GLY A 62 12.37 -2.56 -2.66
C GLY A 62 11.33 -1.76 -3.46
N ILE A 63 10.21 -1.36 -2.84
CA ILE A 63 9.23 -0.46 -3.46
C ILE A 63 9.74 0.98 -3.27
N ASP A 64 9.75 1.75 -4.37
CA ASP A 64 10.12 3.16 -4.31
C ASP A 64 9.06 3.98 -3.56
N VAL A 65 9.52 4.85 -2.65
CA VAL A 65 8.64 5.68 -1.82
C VAL A 65 8.78 7.13 -2.26
N ILE A 66 7.68 7.66 -2.79
CA ILE A 66 7.61 8.98 -3.40
C ILE A 66 7.02 9.97 -2.38
N ASP A 67 7.59 11.16 -2.32
CA ASP A 67 7.02 12.26 -1.53
C ASP A 67 5.66 12.68 -2.09
N LEU A 68 4.66 12.89 -1.23
CA LEU A 68 3.31 13.24 -1.67
C LEU A 68 3.29 14.55 -2.49
N ASN A 69 4.16 15.52 -2.20
CA ASN A 69 4.24 16.77 -2.95
C ASN A 69 4.83 16.58 -4.36
N ALA A 70 5.53 15.46 -4.60
CA ALA A 70 6.12 15.11 -5.89
C ALA A 70 5.30 14.05 -6.67
N ALA A 71 4.42 13.31 -5.99
CA ALA A 71 3.68 12.20 -6.56
C ALA A 71 2.59 12.63 -7.56
N GLY A 72 2.08 13.86 -7.44
CA GLY A 72 0.93 14.30 -8.22
C GLY A 72 -0.37 13.58 -7.78
N PRO A 73 -1.37 13.48 -8.67
CA PRO A 73 -2.65 12.83 -8.34
C PRO A 73 -2.48 11.33 -8.04
N LEU A 74 -3.03 10.88 -6.91
CA LEU A 74 -3.10 9.47 -6.56
C LEU A 74 -4.45 8.89 -6.99
N SER A 75 -4.41 7.80 -7.75
CA SER A 75 -5.62 7.12 -8.23
C SER A 75 -6.20 6.16 -7.19
N LEU A 76 -5.38 5.69 -6.25
CA LEU A 76 -5.76 4.72 -5.24
C LEU A 76 -5.05 5.02 -3.90
N TYR A 77 -5.80 4.94 -2.80
CA TYR A 77 -5.27 4.94 -1.44
C TYR A 77 -5.89 3.76 -0.67
N VAL A 78 -5.05 2.91 -0.08
CA VAL A 78 -5.50 1.72 0.68
C VAL A 78 -5.09 1.87 2.14
N ASP A 79 -6.06 1.84 3.04
CA ASP A 79 -5.85 1.96 4.49
C ASP A 79 -6.81 1.10 5.31
N GLY A 80 -6.49 0.91 6.58
CA GLY A 80 -7.41 0.38 7.57
C GLY A 80 -8.27 1.48 8.21
N ALA A 81 -9.27 1.05 8.96
CA ALA A 81 -10.03 1.91 9.87
C ALA A 81 -10.31 1.14 11.16
N ASP A 82 -10.40 1.85 12.28
CA ASP A 82 -10.80 1.26 13.56
C ASP A 82 -12.32 0.99 13.60
N GLU A 83 -13.11 1.85 12.94
CA GLU A 83 -14.58 1.75 12.79
C GLU A 83 -14.99 2.12 11.36
N CYS A 84 -16.05 1.49 10.84
CA CYS A 84 -16.62 1.73 9.50
C CYS A 84 -18.11 1.30 9.49
N ASP A 85 -19.03 2.21 9.11
CA ASP A 85 -20.48 2.02 9.05
C ASP A 85 -21.11 2.33 7.67
#